data_AF-A0A925J279-F1
#
_entry.id   AF-A0A925J279-F1
#
_cell.length_a   1.000
_cell.length_b   1.000
_cell.length_c   1.000
_cell.angle_alpha   90.00
_cell.angle_beta   90.00
_cell.angle_gamma   90.00
#
_symmetry.space_group_name_H-M   'P 1'
#
loop_
_entity.id
_entity.type
_entity.pdbx_description
1 polymer ?
#
loop_
_entity_poly.entity_id
_entity_poly.type
_entity_poly.pdbx_seq_one_letter_code
_entity_poly.pdbx_strand_id
1 'polypeptide(L)'
;MEALVERPLRKRRPPLHLSRGNNLGNDLVILEKATLGPLKGKYFDKPPKVIIEVDIKADTVELPGKDVSYLLKKSGKILDFGTERVIWILTEEKKTFVIGRNDPKWYAVDWSADVTVVDDCVLNLQKLLDEEGILF
;
A
#
# COMPACT_ATOMS: atom_id res chain seq x y z
N MET A 1 14.63 8.08 42.99
CA MET A 1 14.90 8.43 41.58
C MET A 1 15.00 7.12 40.81
N GLU A 2 13.92 6.71 40.14
CA GLU A 2 13.97 5.57 39.21
C GLU A 2 14.49 6.08 37.86
N ALA A 3 15.53 5.43 37.35
CA ALA A 3 16.02 5.68 36.01
C ALA A 3 15.00 5.16 35.00
N LEU A 4 14.53 6.05 34.12
CA LEU A 4 13.78 5.69 32.92
C LEU A 4 14.71 4.86 32.03
N VAL A 5 14.48 3.54 32.01
CA VAL A 5 15.08 2.65 31.02
C VAL A 5 14.50 3.04 29.66
N GLU A 6 15.30 3.70 28.83
CA GLU A 6 14.96 3.92 27.42
C GLU A 6 14.70 2.56 26.77
N ARG A 7 13.43 2.31 26.45
CA ARG A 7 13.04 1.13 25.67
C ARG A 7 13.64 1.32 24.27
N PRO A 8 14.44 0.37 23.75
CA PRO A 8 14.99 0.51 22.41
C PRO A 8 13.84 0.65 21.41
N LEU A 9 13.97 1.61 20.49
CA LEU A 9 13.03 1.83 19.40
C LEU A 9 12.74 0.48 18.74
N ARG A 10 11.50 -0.01 18.92
CA ARG A 10 11.04 -1.25 18.32
C ARG A 10 11.18 -1.09 16.81
N LYS A 11 12.19 -1.74 16.21
CA LYS A 11 12.37 -1.80 14.74
C LYS A 11 10.99 -2.04 14.12
N ARG A 12 10.49 -1.07 13.35
CA ARG A 12 9.27 -1.25 12.55
C ARG A 12 9.54 -2.45 11.64
N ARG A 13 8.93 -3.58 11.96
CA ARG A 13 9.05 -4.77 11.14
C ARG A 13 8.08 -4.59 9.99
N PRO A 14 8.53 -4.58 8.73
CA PRO A 14 7.64 -4.52 7.57
C PRO A 14 6.55 -5.59 7.69
N PRO A 15 5.28 -5.35 7.33
CA PRO A 15 4.21 -6.34 7.55
C PRO A 15 4.31 -7.56 6.61
N LEU A 16 4.93 -7.43 5.43
CA LEU A 16 4.89 -8.44 4.37
C LEU A 16 6.28 -9.05 4.09
N HIS A 17 6.36 -10.38 4.10
CA HIS A 17 7.55 -11.16 3.74
C HIS A 17 7.35 -11.86 2.41
N LEU A 18 8.10 -11.46 1.38
CA LEU A 18 8.04 -12.08 0.06
C LEU A 18 9.01 -13.26 -0.04
N SER A 19 10.24 -13.08 0.44
CA SER A 19 11.30 -14.10 0.45
C SER A 19 12.47 -13.69 1.37
N ARG A 20 13.46 -14.57 1.57
CA ARG A 20 14.64 -14.29 2.42
C ARG A 20 15.33 -12.98 1.98
N GLY A 21 15.38 -12.01 2.89
CA GLY A 21 15.98 -10.69 2.62
C GLY A 21 15.06 -9.71 1.87
N ASN A 22 13.84 -10.12 1.51
CA ASN A 22 12.87 -9.32 0.78
C ASN A 22 11.59 -9.15 1.60
N ASN A 23 11.57 -8.09 2.41
CA ASN A 23 10.39 -7.69 3.18
C ASN A 23 9.93 -6.32 2.70
N LEU A 24 8.62 -6.10 2.62
CA LEU A 24 8.04 -4.83 2.20
C LEU A 24 7.32 -4.13 3.36
N GLY A 25 7.67 -2.86 3.55
CA GLY A 25 6.85 -1.92 4.32
C GLY A 25 5.66 -1.54 3.46
N ASN A 26 4.46 -1.82 3.94
CA ASN A 26 3.21 -1.43 3.31
C ASN A 26 2.41 -0.60 4.31
N ASP A 27 1.72 0.43 3.85
CA ASP A 27 0.93 1.30 4.71
C ASP A 27 -0.38 0.64 5.15
N LEU A 28 -1.10 0.02 4.22
CA LEU A 28 -2.32 -0.72 4.52
C LEU A 28 -2.40 -2.02 3.70
N VAL A 29 -2.76 -3.11 4.39
CA VAL A 29 -2.82 -4.46 3.82
C VAL A 29 -4.15 -5.10 4.18
N ILE A 30 -4.88 -5.57 3.17
CA ILE A 30 -6.15 -6.28 3.34
C ILE A 30 -5.90 -7.77 3.05
N LEU A 31 -6.21 -8.63 4.02
CA LEU A 31 -5.99 -10.07 3.95
C LEU A 31 -7.31 -10.83 4.08
N GLU A 32 -7.45 -11.92 3.31
CA GLU A 32 -8.59 -12.82 3.41
C GLU A 32 -8.48 -13.65 4.70
N LYS A 33 -9.49 -13.54 5.57
CA LYS A 33 -9.51 -14.22 6.87
C LYS A 33 -9.36 -15.73 6.73
N ALA A 34 -9.99 -16.32 5.72
CA ALA A 34 -9.93 -17.76 5.47
C ALA A 34 -8.51 -18.26 5.13
N THR A 35 -7.62 -17.39 4.66
CA THR A 35 -6.26 -17.76 4.20
C THR A 35 -5.16 -17.60 5.26
N LEU A 36 -5.44 -16.84 6.32
CA LEU A 36 -4.46 -16.36 7.30
C LEU A 36 -3.95 -17.44 8.27
N GLY A 37 -4.81 -18.37 8.68
CA GLY A 37 -4.50 -19.28 9.78
C GLY A 37 -4.21 -18.57 11.12
N PRO A 38 -3.53 -19.23 12.08
CA PRO A 38 -3.21 -18.64 13.38
C PRO A 38 -2.23 -17.46 13.27
N LEU A 39 -2.48 -16.37 14.00
CA LEU A 39 -1.59 -15.22 14.05
C LEU A 39 -0.31 -15.55 14.84
N LYS A 40 0.83 -15.54 14.15
CA LYS A 40 2.12 -15.98 14.71
C LYS A 40 2.96 -14.86 15.34
N GLY A 41 2.45 -13.63 15.41
CA GLY A 41 3.21 -12.44 15.86
C GLY A 41 4.45 -12.13 15.00
N LYS A 42 4.45 -12.61 13.75
CA LYS A 42 5.52 -12.49 12.75
C LYS A 42 4.94 -11.94 11.44
N TYR A 43 5.78 -11.81 10.43
CA TYR A 43 5.40 -11.43 9.06
C TYR A 43 4.30 -12.34 8.51
N PHE A 44 3.41 -11.76 7.70
CA PHE A 44 2.50 -12.56 6.88
C PHE A 44 3.28 -13.16 5.71
N ASP A 45 3.09 -14.46 5.48
CA ASP A 45 3.66 -15.26 4.39
C ASP A 45 2.57 -15.68 3.38
N LYS A 46 1.40 -15.05 3.48
CA LYS A 46 0.25 -15.23 2.58
C LYS A 46 0.06 -13.98 1.74
N PRO A 47 -0.30 -14.11 0.45
CA PRO A 47 -0.58 -12.96 -0.40
C PRO A 47 -1.78 -12.18 0.14
N PRO A 48 -1.65 -10.87 0.38
CA PRO A 48 -2.79 -10.00 0.64
C PRO A 48 -3.77 -10.00 -0.52
N LYS A 49 -5.07 -9.77 -0.26
CA LYS A 49 -6.05 -9.53 -1.31
C LYS A 49 -5.77 -8.17 -1.97
N VAL A 50 -5.53 -7.14 -1.16
CA VAL A 50 -5.25 -5.77 -1.62
C VAL A 50 -4.14 -5.16 -0.79
N ILE A 51 -3.27 -4.38 -1.43
CA ILE A 51 -2.32 -3.48 -0.77
C ILE A 51 -2.63 -2.04 -1.18
N ILE A 52 -2.65 -1.13 -0.19
CA ILE A 52 -2.74 0.31 -0.41
C ILE A 52 -1.45 0.95 0.10
N GLU A 53 -0.84 1.79 -0.73
CA GLU A 53 0.36 2.57 -0.41
C GLU A 53 0.03 4.06 -0.56
N VAL A 54 0.52 4.89 0.36
CA VAL A 54 0.38 6.35 0.27
C VAL A 54 1.77 6.93 0.03
N ASP A 55 1.97 7.53 -1.15
CA ASP A 55 3.24 8.15 -1.50
C ASP A 55 3.13 9.67 -1.47
N ILE A 56 3.94 10.27 -0.59
CA ILE A 56 4.05 11.73 -0.42
C ILE A 56 5.09 12.32 -1.37
N LYS A 57 6.01 11.49 -1.86
CA LYS A 57 7.19 11.91 -2.61
C LYS A 57 7.54 10.86 -3.65
N ALA A 58 6.71 10.75 -4.68
CA ALA A 58 7.17 10.34 -6.00
C ALA A 58 8.13 11.41 -6.59
N ASP A 59 9.03 11.93 -5.75
CA ASP A 59 9.83 13.13 -5.95
C ASP A 59 11.28 12.66 -6.07
N THR A 60 11.60 12.02 -7.19
CA THR A 60 12.97 11.91 -7.65
C THR A 60 13.27 13.07 -8.59
N VAL A 61 13.48 14.23 -7.97
CA VAL A 61 13.89 15.56 -8.51
C VAL A 61 14.95 15.53 -9.63
N GLU A 62 15.58 14.39 -9.94
CA GLU A 62 16.65 14.31 -10.92
C GLU A 62 16.31 13.57 -12.24
N LEU A 63 15.21 12.81 -12.37
CA LEU A 63 14.93 12.08 -13.63
C LEU A 63 13.42 11.90 -13.94
N PRO A 64 12.89 12.49 -15.02
CA PRO A 64 11.51 12.26 -15.44
C PRO A 64 11.24 10.76 -15.70
N GLY A 65 10.20 10.22 -15.07
CA GLY A 65 9.72 8.84 -15.27
C GLY A 65 10.24 7.77 -14.29
N LYS A 66 11.13 8.14 -13.35
CA LYS A 66 11.67 7.20 -12.36
C LYS A 66 10.63 6.75 -11.32
N ASP A 67 9.65 7.60 -11.01
CA ASP A 67 8.63 7.30 -9.98
C ASP A 67 7.60 6.29 -10.48
N VAL A 68 7.16 6.41 -11.73
CA VAL A 68 6.31 5.41 -12.38
C VAL A 68 7.03 4.06 -12.46
N SER A 69 8.33 4.06 -12.80
CA SER A 69 9.13 2.82 -12.84
C SER A 69 9.24 2.15 -11.48
N TYR A 70 9.46 2.93 -10.41
CA TYR A 70 9.47 2.43 -9.03
C TYR A 70 8.10 1.84 -8.64
N LEU A 71 7.03 2.58 -8.88
CA LEU A 71 5.65 2.17 -8.61
C LEU A 71 5.34 0.84 -9.31
N LEU A 72 5.58 0.77 -10.62
CA LEU A 72 5.32 -0.43 -11.42
C LEU A 72 6.19 -1.61 -10.97
N LYS A 73 7.47 -1.39 -10.68
CA LYS A 73 8.38 -2.45 -10.22
C LYS A 73 8.01 -2.99 -8.84
N LYS A 74 7.65 -2.12 -7.89
CA LYS A 74 7.18 -2.55 -6.56
C LYS A 74 5.85 -3.28 -6.67
N SER A 75 4.92 -2.74 -7.45
CA SER A 75 3.61 -3.37 -7.67
C SER A 75 3.76 -4.73 -8.35
N GLY A 76 4.62 -4.86 -9.36
CA GLY A 76 4.91 -6.14 -10.02
C GLY A 76 5.33 -7.22 -9.02
N LYS A 77 6.27 -6.92 -8.12
CA LYS A 77 6.69 -7.87 -7.07
C LYS A 77 5.54 -8.29 -6.14
N ILE A 78 4.66 -7.37 -5.80
CA ILE A 78 3.49 -7.60 -4.94
C ILE A 78 2.46 -8.50 -5.66
N LEU A 79 2.18 -8.20 -6.93
CA LEU A 79 1.25 -8.95 -7.77
C LEU A 79 1.80 -10.35 -8.08
N ASP A 80 3.10 -10.48 -8.34
CA ASP A 80 3.80 -11.75 -8.56
C ASP A 80 3.74 -12.66 -7.33
N PHE A 81 3.83 -12.09 -6.12
CA PHE A 81 3.68 -12.82 -4.86
C PHE A 81 2.27 -13.38 -4.67
N GLY A 82 1.28 -12.70 -5.22
CA GLY A 82 -0.05 -13.24 -5.40
C GLY A 82 -1.19 -12.27 -5.12
N THR A 83 -0.86 -11.03 -4.76
CA THR A 83 -1.86 -10.02 -4.43
C THR A 83 -2.73 -9.67 -5.62
N GLU A 84 -4.03 -9.51 -5.41
CA GLU A 84 -4.98 -9.28 -6.50
C GLU A 84 -4.96 -7.83 -6.99
N ARG A 85 -4.68 -6.88 -6.09
CA ARG A 85 -4.68 -5.45 -6.44
C ARG A 85 -3.69 -4.64 -5.60
N VAL A 86 -3.03 -3.69 -6.26
CA VAL A 86 -2.24 -2.63 -5.60
C VAL A 86 -2.88 -1.29 -5.94
N ILE A 87 -3.15 -0.49 -4.91
CA ILE A 87 -3.71 0.86 -5.01
C ILE A 87 -2.68 1.83 -4.45
N TRP A 88 -2.27 2.79 -5.25
CA TRP A 88 -1.40 3.88 -4.81
C TRP A 88 -2.20 5.16 -4.69
N ILE A 89 -2.08 5.82 -3.53
CA ILE A 89 -2.54 7.18 -3.33
C ILE A 89 -1.33 8.10 -3.53
N LEU A 90 -1.33 8.83 -4.65
CA LEU A 90 -0.26 9.76 -5.01
C LEU A 90 -0.69 11.16 -4.58
N THR A 91 -0.10 11.67 -3.48
CA THR A 91 -0.60 12.91 -2.87
C THR A 91 -0.15 14.17 -3.56
N GLU A 92 1.00 14.16 -4.23
CA GLU A 92 1.49 15.31 -4.99
C GLU A 92 0.63 15.55 -6.23
N GLU A 93 0.33 14.49 -6.99
CA GLU A 93 -0.48 14.56 -8.20
C GLU A 93 -1.99 14.55 -7.94
N LYS A 94 -2.41 14.31 -6.69
CA LYS A 94 -3.82 14.09 -6.29
C LYS A 94 -4.50 13.02 -7.14
N LYS A 95 -3.77 11.92 -7.40
CA LYS A 95 -4.23 10.77 -8.18
C LYS A 95 -4.29 9.49 -7.35
N THR A 96 -5.17 8.60 -7.76
CA THR A 96 -5.21 7.20 -7.32
C THR A 96 -4.83 6.31 -8.49
N PHE A 97 -3.76 5.52 -8.34
CA PHE A 97 -3.26 4.61 -9.36
C PHE A 97 -3.58 3.16 -8.98
N VAL A 98 -4.21 2.41 -9.87
CA VAL A 98 -4.71 1.06 -9.60
C VAL A 98 -4.11 0.06 -10.57
N ILE A 99 -3.61 -1.06 -10.02
CA ILE A 99 -3.08 -2.17 -10.80
C ILE A 99 -3.67 -3.47 -10.27
N GLY A 100 -4.31 -4.23 -11.17
CA GLY A 100 -4.83 -5.56 -10.89
C GLY A 100 -3.85 -6.65 -11.31
N ARG A 101 -3.87 -7.78 -10.60
CA ARG A 101 -3.19 -9.00 -11.04
C ARG A 101 -3.95 -9.61 -12.21
N ASN A 102 -3.24 -9.96 -13.27
CA ASN A 102 -3.83 -10.47 -14.52
C ASN A 102 -4.80 -9.48 -15.21
N ASP A 103 -4.81 -8.21 -14.81
CA ASP A 103 -5.51 -7.16 -15.52
C ASP A 103 -4.56 -6.54 -16.55
N PRO A 104 -4.88 -6.58 -17.86
CA PRO A 104 -4.05 -5.92 -18.88
C PRO A 104 -4.08 -4.40 -18.77
N LYS A 105 -4.99 -3.82 -17.97
CA LYS A 105 -5.15 -2.39 -17.79
C LYS A 105 -4.79 -1.98 -16.37
N TRP A 106 -3.91 -1.01 -16.27
CA TRP A 106 -3.76 -0.16 -15.09
C TRP A 106 -4.33 1.21 -15.42
N TYR A 107 -4.76 1.95 -14.41
CA TYR A 107 -5.34 3.28 -14.60
C TYR A 107 -5.01 4.21 -13.45
N ALA A 108 -5.05 5.50 -13.73
CA ALA A 108 -4.92 6.58 -12.77
C ALA A 108 -6.17 7.48 -12.85
N VAL A 109 -6.76 7.78 -11.71
CA VAL A 109 -7.96 8.63 -11.61
C VAL A 109 -7.74 9.74 -10.59
N ASP A 110 -8.51 10.82 -10.71
CA ASP A 110 -8.59 11.86 -9.67
C ASP A 110 -9.19 11.30 -8.38
N TRP A 111 -8.84 11.91 -7.25
CA TRP A 111 -9.39 11.54 -5.94
C TRP A 111 -10.91 11.67 -5.82
N SER A 112 -11.55 12.43 -6.70
CA SER A 112 -13.01 12.54 -6.79
C SER A 112 -13.68 11.34 -7.47
N ALA A 113 -12.92 10.42 -8.07
CA ALA A 113 -13.44 9.19 -8.65
C ALA A 113 -13.67 8.12 -7.59
N ASP A 114 -14.71 7.31 -7.80
CA ASP A 114 -14.97 6.11 -7.01
C ASP A 114 -14.01 4.99 -7.46
N VAL A 115 -13.29 4.39 -6.52
CA VAL A 115 -12.35 3.29 -6.74
C VAL A 115 -12.75 2.09 -5.89
N THR A 116 -13.06 0.96 -6.51
CA THR A 116 -13.29 -0.29 -5.77
C THR A 116 -12.00 -0.76 -5.11
N VAL A 117 -12.01 -0.87 -3.78
CA VAL A 117 -10.90 -1.43 -3.00
C VAL A 117 -10.96 -2.94 -3.03
N VAL A 118 -12.04 -3.51 -2.48
CA VAL A 118 -12.28 -4.96 -2.39
C VAL A 118 -13.78 -5.23 -2.44
N ASP A 119 -14.22 -6.19 -3.24
CA ASP A 119 -15.62 -6.57 -3.39
C ASP A 119 -16.53 -5.34 -3.64
N ASP A 120 -17.48 -5.01 -2.75
CA ASP A 120 -18.36 -3.84 -2.82
C ASP A 120 -17.84 -2.61 -2.04
N CYS A 121 -16.66 -2.69 -1.43
CA CYS A 121 -16.02 -1.57 -0.75
C CYS A 121 -15.44 -0.59 -1.76
N VAL A 122 -16.05 0.61 -1.84
CA VAL A 122 -15.63 1.70 -2.72
C VAL A 122 -15.00 2.82 -1.90
N LEU A 123 -13.85 3.29 -2.38
CA LEU A 123 -13.15 4.46 -1.86
C LEU A 123 -13.32 5.62 -2.83
N ASN A 124 -13.89 6.71 -2.35
CA ASN A 124 -13.76 8.02 -2.96
C ASN A 124 -12.93 8.89 -2.01
N LEU A 125 -11.69 9.19 -2.40
CA LEU A 125 -10.76 9.81 -1.47
C LEU A 125 -11.12 11.26 -1.19
N GLN A 126 -11.62 12.00 -2.18
CA GLN A 126 -12.07 13.37 -1.98
C GLN A 126 -13.22 13.42 -0.97
N LYS A 127 -14.27 12.59 -1.16
CA LYS A 127 -15.40 12.53 -0.22
C LYS A 127 -14.95 12.18 1.19
N LEU A 128 -14.05 11.21 1.34
CA LEU A 128 -13.51 10.81 2.64
C LEU A 128 -12.79 11.98 3.33
N LEU A 129 -11.94 12.72 2.61
CA LEU A 129 -11.23 13.86 3.17
C LEU A 129 -12.19 15.01 3.55
N ASP A 130 -13.19 15.28 2.71
CA ASP A 130 -14.21 16.31 2.98
C ASP A 130 -15.04 15.98 4.22
N GLU A 131 -15.47 14.71 4.36
CA GLU A 131 -16.25 14.21 5.50
C GLU A 131 -15.46 14.32 6.83
N GLU A 132 -14.16 14.07 6.78
CA GLU A 132 -13.25 14.20 7.94
C GLU A 132 -12.79 15.64 8.19
N GLY A 133 -13.19 16.59 7.34
CA GLY A 133 -12.79 18.00 7.44
C GLY A 133 -11.28 18.22 7.23
N ILE A 134 -10.62 17.34 6.48
CA ILE A 134 -9.19 17.39 6.21
C ILE A 134 -8.93 18.24 4.96
N LEU A 135 -8.22 19.35 5.15
CA LEU A 135 -7.79 20.22 4.06
C LEU A 135 -6.51 19.69 3.41
N PHE A 136 -6.47 19.63 2.08
CA PHE A 136 -5.36 19.07 1.29
C PHE A 136 -5.12 19.81 -0.03
#